data_AF-A0A966MSJ1-F1
#
_entry.id   AF-A0A966MSJ1-F1
#
_cell.length_a   1.000
_cell.length_b   1.000
_cell.length_c   1.000
_cell.angle_alpha   90.00
_cell.angle_beta   90.00
_cell.angle_gamma   90.00
#
_symmetry.space_group_name_H-M   'P 1'
#
loop_
_entity.id
_entity.type
_entity.pdbx_description
1 polymer ?
#
loop_
_entity_poly.entity_id
_entity_poly.type
_entity_poly.pdbx_seq_one_letter_code
_entity_poly.pdbx_strand_id
1 'polypeptide(L)'
;MQSGSIFPIAIMAVIVLGVASIVYSRQTVPSADDSPPTINDHWHMAYGFNICGEWYQLEGDLEDRNAAGNFVNTKFLQTGIHSHNDGVIHWHPYTSRAVGSRADLGVFLETYEVELTNDALRFPDSQFDGADYVEGETTCNGEDAELSVVVWENFTDTDDGDRYIAEMNDIRVSNDQMVFAIAFVPRGDSVSMPPWASRLPELGAIDSGVVIPDEVSDVTVDGDSDD
;
A
#
# COMPACT_ATOMS: atom_id res chain seq x y z
N MET A 1 24.03 43.70 38.27
CA MET A 1 24.12 42.24 38.48
C MET A 1 22.69 41.75 38.68
N GLN A 2 22.04 40.89 37.90
CA GLN A 2 22.37 40.13 36.69
C GLN A 2 21.00 39.61 36.19
N SER A 3 20.35 40.33 35.27
CA SER A 3 19.09 39.92 34.65
C SER A 3 19.43 39.21 33.34
N GLY A 4 19.87 37.95 33.44
CA GLY A 4 20.38 37.22 32.27
C GLY A 4 20.12 35.71 32.24
N SER A 5 19.54 35.11 33.29
CA SER A 5 19.39 33.65 33.38
C SER A 5 17.97 33.12 33.14
N ILE A 6 16.92 33.93 33.23
CA ILE A 6 15.52 33.45 33.07
C ILE A 6 15.26 32.93 31.65
N PHE A 7 15.75 33.66 30.64
CA PHE A 7 15.58 33.26 29.24
C PHE A 7 16.28 31.93 28.91
N PRO A 8 17.57 31.71 29.22
CA PRO A 8 18.20 30.40 28.96
C PRO A 8 17.61 29.26 29.81
N ILE A 9 17.14 29.53 31.04
CA ILE A 9 16.45 28.52 31.87
C ILE A 9 15.12 28.10 31.24
N ALA A 10 14.33 29.06 30.74
CA ALA A 10 13.08 28.77 30.07
C ALA A 10 13.29 27.94 28.79
N ILE A 11 14.32 28.26 28.00
CA ILE A 11 14.69 27.46 26.81
C ILE A 11 15.09 26.03 27.20
N MET A 12 15.94 25.86 28.22
CA MET A 12 16.33 24.54 28.72
C MET A 12 15.13 23.72 29.17
N ALA A 13 14.17 24.34 29.86
CA ALA A 13 12.95 23.66 30.27
C ALA A 13 12.13 23.18 29.05
N VAL A 14 12.01 24.02 28.01
CA VAL A 14 11.30 23.63 26.77
C VAL A 14 12.03 22.50 26.04
N ILE A 15 13.36 22.52 25.96
CA ILE A 15 14.15 21.46 25.33
C ILE A 15 13.95 20.14 26.09
N VAL A 16 14.07 20.15 27.42
CA VAL A 16 13.88 18.94 28.25
C VAL A 16 12.47 18.39 28.10
N LEU A 17 11.45 19.26 28.13
CA LEU A 17 10.06 18.84 27.91
C LEU A 17 9.88 18.27 26.50
N GLY A 18 10.46 18.90 25.48
CA GLY A 18 10.39 18.42 24.10
C GLY A 18 11.03 17.03 23.94
N VAL A 19 12.24 16.82 24.47
CA VAL A 19 12.92 15.52 24.44
C VAL A 19 12.13 14.48 25.23
N ALA A 20 11.63 14.83 26.43
CA ALA A 20 10.80 13.93 27.23
C ALA A 20 9.51 13.54 26.48
N SER A 21 8.87 14.48 25.78
CA SER A 21 7.73 14.20 24.92
C SER A 21 8.08 13.25 23.78
N ILE A 22 9.22 13.45 23.09
CA ILE A 22 9.65 12.55 22.00
C ILE A 22 9.90 11.14 22.54
N VAL A 23 10.61 11.00 23.67
CA VAL A 23 10.90 9.70 24.30
C VAL A 23 9.61 9.01 24.72
N TYR A 24 8.71 9.74 25.39
CA TYR A 24 7.41 9.23 25.79
C TYR A 24 6.60 8.77 24.58
N SER A 25 6.49 9.60 23.55
CA SER A 25 5.80 9.27 22.29
C SER A 25 6.35 7.97 21.70
N ARG A 26 7.68 7.83 21.59
CA ARG A 26 8.31 6.60 21.05
C ARG A 26 8.01 5.36 21.89
N GLN A 27 7.99 5.46 23.22
CA GLN A 27 7.68 4.33 24.11
C GLN A 27 6.21 3.91 24.06
N THR A 28 5.31 4.85 23.74
CA THR A 28 3.87 4.61 23.68
C THR A 28 3.38 4.14 22.31
N VAL A 29 4.25 4.12 21.29
CA VAL A 29 3.93 3.48 20.00
C VAL A 29 3.76 1.98 20.29
N PRO A 30 2.56 1.40 20.08
CA PRO A 30 2.38 -0.04 20.19
C PRO A 30 3.40 -0.76 19.31
N SER A 31 3.84 -1.95 19.73
CA SER A 31 4.60 -2.81 18.82
C SER A 31 3.83 -2.98 17.51
N ALA A 32 4.56 -3.14 16.41
CA ALA A 32 3.94 -3.54 15.17
C ALA A 32 3.07 -4.78 15.43
N ASP A 33 1.95 -4.87 14.72
CA ASP A 33 1.12 -6.06 14.76
C ASP A 33 1.96 -7.23 14.21
N ASP A 34 2.19 -8.23 15.07
CA ASP A 34 3.01 -9.41 14.75
C ASP A 34 2.23 -10.48 13.95
N SER A 35 0.98 -10.18 13.55
CA SER A 35 0.26 -11.03 12.61
C SER A 35 0.75 -10.84 11.17
N PRO A 36 0.72 -11.89 10.33
CA PRO A 36 1.14 -11.78 8.93
C PRO A 36 0.31 -10.81 8.08
N PRO A 37 0.90 -10.20 7.03
CA PRO A 37 2.33 -10.20 6.74
C PRO A 37 3.10 -9.39 7.80
N THR A 38 4.32 -9.80 8.07
CA THR A 38 5.27 -9.19 9.02
C THR A 38 6.41 -8.51 8.27
N ILE A 39 7.21 -7.73 9.00
CA ILE A 39 8.38 -7.06 8.41
C ILE A 39 9.32 -8.10 7.78
N ASN A 40 9.74 -7.86 6.54
CA ASN A 40 10.56 -8.73 5.69
C ASN A 40 9.85 -9.95 5.08
N ASP A 41 8.54 -10.12 5.30
CA ASP A 41 7.78 -11.04 4.44
C ASP A 41 7.84 -10.54 2.98
N HIS A 42 7.76 -11.47 2.03
CA HIS A 42 7.75 -11.18 0.59
C HIS A 42 6.60 -11.93 -0.04
N TRP A 43 5.46 -11.27 -0.17
CA TRP A 43 4.25 -11.86 -0.71
C TRP A 43 3.92 -11.24 -2.06
N HIS A 44 3.27 -12.04 -2.90
CA HIS A 44 2.84 -11.66 -4.23
C HIS A 44 1.38 -12.00 -4.39
N MET A 45 0.58 -11.01 -4.78
CA MET A 45 -0.83 -11.20 -5.08
C MET A 45 -1.11 -10.77 -6.50
N ALA A 46 -1.89 -11.54 -7.26
CA ALA A 46 -2.36 -11.05 -8.56
C ALA A 46 -3.46 -10.02 -8.33
N TYR A 47 -3.50 -8.95 -9.12
CA TYR A 47 -4.61 -8.00 -9.09
C TYR A 47 -5.00 -7.56 -10.50
N GLY A 48 -6.20 -7.05 -10.69
CA GLY A 48 -6.56 -6.33 -11.90
C GLY A 48 -7.85 -5.55 -11.78
N PHE A 49 -7.99 -4.52 -12.62
CA PHE A 49 -9.23 -3.77 -12.75
C PHE A 49 -10.04 -4.36 -13.91
N ASN A 50 -11.20 -4.92 -13.62
CA ASN A 50 -12.16 -5.38 -14.62
C ASN A 50 -13.20 -4.29 -14.85
N ILE A 51 -13.00 -3.49 -15.90
CA ILE A 51 -13.90 -2.40 -16.26
C ILE A 51 -14.72 -2.86 -17.46
N CYS A 52 -16.01 -3.10 -17.25
CA CYS A 52 -16.94 -3.53 -18.30
C CYS A 52 -16.48 -4.76 -19.12
N GLY A 53 -15.76 -5.69 -18.47
CA GLY A 53 -15.25 -6.93 -19.09
C GLY A 53 -13.83 -6.83 -19.63
N GLU A 54 -13.22 -5.65 -19.60
CA GLU A 54 -11.83 -5.43 -20.01
C GLU A 54 -10.91 -5.33 -18.79
N TRP A 55 -9.71 -5.90 -18.92
CA TRP A 55 -8.75 -6.02 -17.82
C TRP A 55 -7.61 -5.02 -17.95
N TYR A 56 -7.32 -4.35 -16.84
CA TYR A 56 -6.29 -3.34 -16.77
C TYR A 56 -5.42 -3.47 -15.51
N GLN A 57 -4.24 -2.85 -15.56
CA GLN A 57 -3.21 -2.83 -14.52
C GLN A 57 -2.77 -1.38 -14.26
N LEU A 58 -2.13 -1.13 -13.12
CA LEU A 58 -1.50 0.17 -12.85
C LEU A 58 -0.19 0.30 -13.63
N GLU A 59 0.19 1.54 -13.91
CA GLU A 59 1.46 1.91 -14.52
C GLU A 59 2.45 2.49 -13.50
N GLY A 60 3.75 2.23 -13.71
CA GLY A 60 4.86 2.65 -12.85
C GLY A 60 5.25 1.62 -11.79
N ASP A 61 6.56 1.40 -11.65
CA ASP A 61 7.13 0.56 -10.58
C ASP A 61 7.25 1.28 -9.23
N LEU A 62 7.19 2.61 -9.23
CA LEU A 62 7.38 3.50 -8.08
C LEU A 62 8.79 3.44 -7.46
N GLU A 63 9.71 2.74 -8.11
CA GLU A 63 11.08 2.48 -7.67
C GLU A 63 12.09 3.50 -8.22
N ASP A 64 11.61 4.58 -8.85
CA ASP A 64 12.42 5.67 -9.36
C ASP A 64 13.35 6.26 -8.28
N ARG A 65 14.61 6.54 -8.67
CA ARG A 65 15.64 7.08 -7.77
C ARG A 65 16.14 8.45 -8.23
N ASN A 66 16.44 9.31 -7.26
CA ASN A 66 17.11 10.58 -7.52
C ASN A 66 18.61 10.38 -7.80
N ALA A 67 19.31 11.46 -8.15
CA ALA A 67 20.76 11.42 -8.45
C ALA A 67 21.64 10.93 -7.29
N ALA A 68 21.13 10.96 -6.05
CA ALA A 68 21.80 10.44 -4.87
C ALA A 68 21.46 8.96 -4.59
N GLY A 69 20.69 8.30 -5.46
CA GLY A 69 20.30 6.90 -5.33
C GLY A 69 19.12 6.64 -4.39
N ASN A 70 18.48 7.68 -3.85
CA ASN A 70 17.33 7.52 -2.97
C ASN A 70 16.04 7.40 -3.80
N PHE A 71 15.13 6.51 -3.38
CA PHE A 71 13.80 6.45 -3.97
C PHE A 71 13.08 7.80 -3.86
N VAL A 72 12.26 8.12 -4.86
CA VAL A 72 11.56 9.42 -4.92
C VAL A 72 10.08 9.30 -4.54
N ASN A 73 9.47 8.14 -4.76
CA ASN A 73 8.07 7.94 -4.39
C ASN A 73 7.95 7.77 -2.87
N THR A 74 7.36 8.77 -2.21
CA THR A 74 7.25 8.79 -0.75
C THR A 74 6.28 7.75 -0.18
N LYS A 75 5.28 7.30 -0.94
CA LYS A 75 4.31 6.30 -0.49
C LYS A 75 4.93 4.91 -0.52
N PHE A 76 5.59 4.57 -1.62
CA PHE A 76 6.44 3.38 -1.71
C PHE A 76 7.51 3.37 -0.61
N LEU A 77 8.17 4.51 -0.37
CA LEU A 77 9.16 4.68 0.71
C LEU A 77 8.60 4.55 2.15
N GLN A 78 7.28 4.48 2.32
CA GLN A 78 6.67 4.30 3.63
C GLN A 78 6.18 2.87 3.84
N THR A 79 5.97 2.10 2.79
CA THR A 79 5.27 0.82 2.85
C THR A 79 6.07 -0.33 2.24
N GLY A 80 6.79 -0.09 1.13
CA GLY A 80 7.39 -1.15 0.31
C GLY A 80 6.38 -1.96 -0.45
N ILE A 81 5.25 -1.35 -0.84
CA ILE A 81 4.19 -2.04 -1.56
C ILE A 81 4.08 -1.38 -2.93
N HIS A 82 4.17 -2.16 -4.02
CA HIS A 82 4.10 -1.65 -5.39
C HIS A 82 3.72 -2.75 -6.40
N SER A 83 3.76 -2.43 -7.69
CA SER A 83 3.56 -3.35 -8.82
C SER A 83 4.61 -3.08 -9.91
N HIS A 84 4.90 -4.05 -10.78
CA HIS A 84 5.88 -3.89 -11.88
C HIS A 84 5.23 -3.76 -13.27
N ASN A 85 4.02 -3.20 -13.35
CA ASN A 85 3.21 -3.14 -14.58
C ASN A 85 2.91 -4.54 -15.16
N ASP A 86 2.75 -5.51 -14.27
CA ASP A 86 2.58 -6.92 -14.59
C ASP A 86 1.30 -7.49 -14.00
N GLY A 87 0.58 -6.69 -13.22
CA GLY A 87 -0.63 -7.10 -12.53
C GLY A 87 -0.37 -7.95 -11.28
N VAL A 88 0.83 -7.84 -10.71
CA VAL A 88 1.20 -8.38 -9.40
C VAL A 88 1.38 -7.24 -8.41
N ILE A 89 0.81 -7.41 -7.22
CA ILE A 89 1.12 -6.62 -6.03
C ILE A 89 2.33 -7.29 -5.38
N HIS A 90 3.42 -6.55 -5.31
CA HIS A 90 4.62 -6.90 -4.56
C HIS A 90 4.47 -6.35 -3.15
N TRP A 91 4.42 -7.26 -2.17
CA TRP A 91 4.17 -6.94 -0.78
C TRP A 91 5.38 -7.32 0.06
N HIS A 92 6.34 -6.41 0.17
CA HIS A 92 7.56 -6.58 0.98
C HIS A 92 7.69 -5.45 2.03
N PRO A 93 6.91 -5.53 3.11
CA PRO A 93 6.84 -4.48 4.10
C PRO A 93 8.12 -4.41 4.94
N TYR A 94 8.67 -3.21 5.08
CA TYR A 94 9.80 -2.92 5.98
C TYR A 94 9.44 -1.94 7.11
N THR A 95 8.20 -1.44 7.13
CA THR A 95 7.67 -0.61 8.21
C THR A 95 6.41 -1.22 8.78
N SER A 96 6.01 -0.78 9.97
CA SER A 96 4.76 -1.21 10.59
C SER A 96 3.49 -0.71 9.87
N ARG A 97 3.60 0.00 8.75
CA ARG A 97 2.45 0.58 8.03
C ARG A 97 1.73 -0.41 7.13
N ALA A 98 2.39 -1.52 6.77
CA ALA A 98 1.88 -2.52 5.82
C ALA A 98 2.01 -3.96 6.37
N VAL A 99 1.94 -4.10 7.70
CA VAL A 99 2.05 -5.39 8.42
C VAL A 99 0.90 -5.57 9.38
N GLY A 100 0.59 -6.84 9.71
CA GLY A 100 -0.56 -7.21 10.53
C GLY A 100 -1.78 -6.41 10.12
N SER A 101 -2.77 -6.16 10.98
CA SER A 101 -4.07 -5.53 10.69
C SER A 101 -4.13 -4.32 9.74
N ARG A 102 -3.00 -3.67 9.40
CA ARG A 102 -2.87 -2.59 8.41
C ARG A 102 -2.58 -3.06 6.98
N ALA A 103 -2.21 -4.32 6.81
CA ALA A 103 -2.00 -4.92 5.50
C ALA A 103 -3.31 -5.23 4.77
N ASP A 104 -3.87 -4.22 4.13
CA ASP A 104 -5.11 -4.29 3.37
C ASP A 104 -4.92 -3.80 1.93
N LEU A 105 -5.89 -4.09 1.07
CA LEU A 105 -5.87 -3.67 -0.34
C LEU A 105 -5.72 -2.14 -0.48
N GLY A 106 -6.29 -1.38 0.47
CA GLY A 106 -6.22 0.07 0.53
C GLY A 106 -4.79 0.60 0.55
N VAL A 107 -3.87 -0.03 1.29
CA VAL A 107 -2.45 0.37 1.30
C VAL A 107 -1.81 0.30 -0.09
N PHE A 108 -2.12 -0.74 -0.89
CA PHE A 108 -1.62 -0.84 -2.26
C PHE A 108 -2.23 0.25 -3.14
N LEU A 109 -3.56 0.43 -3.10
CA LEU A 109 -4.26 1.44 -3.91
C LEU A 109 -3.81 2.86 -3.57
N GLU A 110 -3.62 3.17 -2.29
CA GLU A 110 -3.13 4.47 -1.83
C GLU A 110 -1.74 4.78 -2.39
N THR A 111 -0.87 3.77 -2.52
CA THR A 111 0.49 3.93 -3.07
C THR A 111 0.47 4.46 -4.50
N TYR A 112 -0.57 4.12 -5.27
CA TYR A 112 -0.84 4.64 -6.62
C TYR A 112 -1.88 5.76 -6.65
N GLU A 113 -2.31 6.25 -5.49
CA GLU A 113 -3.32 7.29 -5.32
C GLU A 113 -4.69 6.95 -5.93
N VAL A 114 -4.99 5.67 -6.08
CA VAL A 114 -6.30 5.18 -6.51
C VAL A 114 -7.26 5.25 -5.33
N GLU A 115 -8.40 5.91 -5.53
CA GLU A 115 -9.46 5.99 -4.54
C GLU A 115 -10.48 4.90 -4.83
N LEU A 116 -10.66 3.99 -3.87
CA LEU A 116 -11.73 3.01 -3.89
C LEU A 116 -12.67 3.28 -2.71
N THR A 117 -13.96 3.33 -2.97
CA THR A 117 -15.02 3.49 -1.97
C THR A 117 -16.08 2.43 -2.22
N ASN A 118 -17.17 2.42 -1.45
CA ASN A 118 -18.23 1.43 -1.64
C ASN A 118 -18.95 1.59 -3.00
N ASP A 119 -18.93 2.78 -3.59
CA ASP A 119 -19.71 3.13 -4.79
C ASP A 119 -18.90 3.85 -5.88
N ALA A 120 -17.60 4.10 -5.65
CA ALA A 120 -16.76 4.76 -6.65
C ALA A 120 -15.31 4.23 -6.67
N LEU A 121 -14.77 4.15 -7.88
CA LEU A 121 -13.37 3.87 -8.20
C LEU A 121 -12.82 5.04 -9.02
N ARG A 122 -11.84 5.75 -8.46
CA ARG A 122 -11.23 6.95 -9.07
C ARG A 122 -9.75 6.76 -9.23
N PHE A 123 -9.26 7.09 -10.41
CA PHE A 123 -7.85 7.07 -10.73
C PHE A 123 -7.28 8.50 -10.72
N PRO A 124 -6.02 8.70 -10.31
CA PRO A 124 -5.34 9.98 -10.51
C PRO A 124 -5.00 10.19 -11.99
N ASP A 125 -4.71 11.41 -12.44
CA ASP A 125 -4.36 11.72 -13.84
C ASP A 125 -3.22 10.85 -14.41
N SER A 126 -2.31 10.38 -13.55
CA SER A 126 -1.21 9.48 -13.94
C SER A 126 -1.63 8.04 -14.25
N GLN A 127 -2.89 7.69 -13.98
CA GLN A 127 -3.46 6.36 -14.15
C GLN A 127 -4.77 6.50 -14.91
N PHE A 128 -4.95 5.77 -16.01
CA PHE A 128 -6.24 5.73 -16.73
C PHE A 128 -6.80 7.13 -17.08
N ASP A 129 -5.92 8.10 -17.35
CA ASP A 129 -6.28 9.50 -17.65
C ASP A 129 -7.25 10.15 -16.63
N GLY A 130 -7.16 9.75 -15.35
CA GLY A 130 -8.01 10.31 -14.29
C GLY A 130 -9.46 9.80 -14.32
N ALA A 131 -9.69 8.60 -14.88
CA ALA A 131 -11.03 8.02 -14.98
C ALA A 131 -11.75 7.92 -13.62
N ASP A 132 -13.05 8.17 -13.62
CA ASP A 132 -13.95 8.10 -12.46
C ASP A 132 -15.15 7.20 -12.78
N TYR A 133 -15.26 6.10 -12.05
CA TYR A 133 -16.32 5.11 -12.20
C TYR A 133 -17.20 5.14 -10.95
N VAL A 134 -18.40 5.71 -11.07
CA VAL A 134 -19.35 5.85 -9.96
C VAL A 134 -20.61 5.06 -10.26
N GLU A 135 -21.05 4.24 -9.31
CA GLU A 135 -22.32 3.51 -9.43
C GLU A 135 -23.49 4.47 -9.62
N GLY A 136 -24.39 4.13 -10.55
CA GLY A 136 -25.56 4.96 -10.88
C GLY A 136 -25.27 6.20 -11.72
N GLU A 137 -24.00 6.53 -11.97
CA GLU A 137 -23.59 7.59 -12.90
C GLU A 137 -22.89 7.02 -14.15
N THR A 138 -21.96 6.09 -13.93
CA THR A 138 -21.19 5.43 -14.99
C THR A 138 -21.83 4.08 -15.33
N THR A 139 -21.99 3.80 -16.62
CA THR A 139 -22.62 2.57 -17.14
C THR A 139 -21.65 1.75 -17.96
N CYS A 140 -21.82 0.44 -17.99
CA CYS A 140 -21.15 -0.44 -18.94
C CYS A 140 -22.04 -0.66 -20.16
N ASN A 141 -21.66 -0.10 -21.32
CA ASN A 141 -22.44 -0.21 -22.57
C ASN A 141 -23.92 0.22 -22.44
N GLY A 142 -24.22 1.15 -21.53
CA GLY A 142 -25.57 1.63 -21.24
C GLY A 142 -26.34 0.80 -20.19
N GLU A 143 -25.72 -0.21 -19.59
CA GLU A 143 -26.25 -0.98 -18.47
C GLU A 143 -25.67 -0.47 -17.14
N ASP A 144 -26.51 -0.45 -16.09
CA ASP A 144 -26.08 -0.06 -14.75
C ASP A 144 -24.99 -1.01 -14.24
N ALA A 145 -23.86 -0.45 -13.82
CA ALA A 145 -22.73 -1.19 -13.28
C ALA A 145 -22.70 -1.12 -11.74
N GLU A 146 -22.06 -2.12 -11.15
CA GLU A 146 -21.80 -2.27 -9.72
C GLU A 146 -20.30 -2.45 -9.51
N LEU A 147 -19.78 -1.74 -8.52
CA LEU A 147 -18.41 -1.82 -8.05
C LEU A 147 -18.30 -2.92 -7.00
N SER A 148 -17.28 -3.77 -7.15
CA SER A 148 -17.01 -4.83 -6.20
C SER A 148 -15.54 -5.22 -6.23
N VAL A 149 -15.06 -5.86 -5.18
CA VAL A 149 -13.80 -6.60 -5.19
C VAL A 149 -14.11 -8.08 -5.02
N VAL A 150 -13.60 -8.92 -5.91
CA VAL A 150 -13.67 -10.38 -5.76
C VAL A 150 -12.29 -10.91 -5.39
N VAL A 151 -12.25 -11.74 -4.36
CA VAL A 151 -11.01 -12.22 -3.74
C VAL A 151 -10.94 -13.74 -3.82
N TRP A 152 -9.78 -14.26 -4.19
CA TRP A 152 -9.44 -15.67 -4.03
C TRP A 152 -8.26 -15.80 -3.08
N GLU A 153 -8.29 -16.81 -2.20
CA GLU A 153 -7.19 -17.07 -1.27
C GLU A 153 -5.95 -17.56 -2.04
N ASN A 154 -6.11 -18.19 -3.20
CA ASN A 154 -4.99 -18.63 -4.03
C ASN A 154 -5.26 -18.49 -5.53
N PHE A 155 -4.23 -18.15 -6.31
CA PHE A 155 -4.30 -18.08 -7.77
C PHE A 155 -4.66 -19.40 -8.48
N THR A 156 -4.64 -20.52 -7.76
CA THR A 156 -5.07 -21.84 -8.27
C THR A 156 -6.47 -22.24 -7.84
N ASP A 157 -7.17 -21.40 -7.08
CA ASP A 157 -8.56 -21.62 -6.71
C ASP A 157 -9.45 -21.70 -7.96
N THR A 158 -10.52 -22.48 -7.84
CA THR A 158 -11.42 -22.79 -8.96
C THR A 158 -12.88 -22.45 -8.67
N ASP A 159 -13.16 -21.91 -7.49
CA ASP A 159 -14.46 -21.34 -7.16
C ASP A 159 -14.60 -19.90 -7.70
N ASP A 160 -15.76 -19.30 -7.45
CA ASP A 160 -16.11 -17.96 -7.96
C ASP A 160 -15.52 -16.81 -7.13
N GLY A 161 -14.76 -17.11 -6.06
CA GLY A 161 -14.20 -16.14 -5.14
C GLY A 161 -15.22 -15.50 -4.19
N ASP A 162 -14.72 -14.79 -3.20
CA ASP A 162 -15.53 -14.02 -2.26
C ASP A 162 -15.72 -12.58 -2.78
N ARG A 163 -16.97 -12.19 -3.00
CA ARG A 163 -17.33 -10.85 -3.48
C ARG A 163 -17.64 -9.90 -2.32
N TYR A 164 -17.00 -8.74 -2.36
CA TYR A 164 -17.19 -7.62 -1.44
C TYR A 164 -17.74 -6.42 -2.21
N ILE A 165 -18.75 -5.74 -1.64
CA ILE A 165 -19.37 -4.51 -2.16
C ILE A 165 -19.29 -3.35 -1.14
N ALA A 166 -18.61 -3.59 -0.02
CA ALA A 166 -18.43 -2.62 1.05
C ALA A 166 -17.09 -2.89 1.75
N GLU A 167 -16.52 -1.86 2.36
CA GLU A 167 -15.24 -1.94 3.10
C GLU A 167 -14.12 -2.52 2.22
N MET A 168 -14.19 -2.24 0.91
CA MET A 168 -13.32 -2.88 -0.09
C MET A 168 -11.84 -2.49 0.05
N ASN A 169 -11.54 -1.32 0.63
CA ASN A 169 -10.18 -0.95 1.00
C ASN A 169 -9.62 -1.80 2.13
N ASP A 170 -10.49 -2.19 3.07
CA ASP A 170 -10.08 -2.86 4.31
C ASP A 170 -9.97 -4.39 4.13
N ILE A 171 -10.07 -4.87 2.88
CA ILE A 171 -9.88 -6.28 2.55
C ILE A 171 -8.44 -6.66 2.86
N ARG A 172 -8.32 -7.59 3.80
CA ARG A 172 -7.07 -8.09 4.35
C ARG A 172 -6.20 -8.79 3.30
N VAL A 173 -4.92 -8.43 3.26
CA VAL A 173 -3.87 -9.30 2.72
C VAL A 173 -3.53 -10.33 3.80
N SER A 174 -4.10 -11.53 3.70
CA SER A 174 -3.99 -12.59 4.72
C SER A 174 -2.93 -13.64 4.41
N ASN A 175 -2.55 -13.79 3.15
CA ASN A 175 -1.57 -14.78 2.71
C ASN A 175 -0.90 -14.37 1.39
N ASP A 176 0.23 -15.00 1.11
CA ASP A 176 0.85 -14.98 -0.22
C ASP A 176 -0.08 -15.64 -1.25
N GLN A 177 0.10 -15.31 -2.53
CA GLN A 177 -0.58 -15.93 -3.67
C GLN A 177 -2.08 -15.62 -3.83
N MET A 178 -2.62 -14.66 -3.07
CA MET A 178 -4.02 -14.21 -3.24
C MET A 178 -4.26 -13.57 -4.61
N VAL A 179 -5.55 -13.42 -4.95
CA VAL A 179 -5.98 -12.71 -6.16
C VAL A 179 -7.04 -11.68 -5.84
N PHE A 180 -6.90 -10.46 -6.36
CA PHE A 180 -7.87 -9.37 -6.25
C PHE A 180 -8.40 -8.94 -7.62
N ALA A 181 -9.69 -9.10 -7.86
CA ALA A 181 -10.37 -8.52 -9.02
C ALA A 181 -11.19 -7.30 -8.57
N ILE A 182 -10.72 -6.09 -8.89
CA ILE A 182 -11.46 -4.84 -8.65
C ILE A 182 -12.36 -4.63 -9.87
N ALA A 183 -13.65 -4.91 -9.73
CA ALA A 183 -14.58 -5.00 -10.85
C ALA A 183 -15.63 -3.89 -10.82
N PHE A 184 -15.73 -3.15 -11.92
CA PHE A 184 -16.85 -2.26 -12.24
C PHE A 184 -17.56 -2.83 -13.47
N VAL A 185 -18.59 -3.63 -13.23
CA VAL A 185 -19.26 -4.47 -14.25
C VAL A 185 -20.78 -4.44 -14.06
N PRO A 186 -21.60 -4.80 -15.06
CA PRO A 186 -23.05 -4.90 -14.88
C PRO A 186 -23.42 -5.72 -13.64
N ARG A 187 -24.45 -5.26 -12.90
CA ARG A 187 -24.87 -5.92 -11.66
C ARG A 187 -25.24 -7.39 -11.92
N GLY A 188 -24.61 -8.28 -11.16
CA GLY A 188 -24.84 -9.73 -11.22
C GLY A 188 -23.94 -10.48 -12.21
N ASP A 189 -23.08 -9.79 -12.95
CA ASP A 189 -22.10 -10.44 -13.80
C ASP A 189 -21.05 -11.19 -12.96
N SER A 190 -20.69 -12.39 -13.41
CA SER A 190 -19.59 -13.16 -12.85
C SER A 190 -18.26 -12.45 -13.10
N VAL A 191 -17.40 -12.39 -12.09
CA VAL A 191 -16.06 -11.84 -12.20
C VAL A 191 -15.08 -13.00 -12.09
N SER A 192 -14.18 -13.13 -13.07
CA SER A 192 -13.08 -14.10 -13.02
C SER A 192 -11.84 -13.48 -12.40
N MET A 193 -10.84 -14.30 -12.10
CA MET A 193 -9.47 -13.81 -11.89
C MET A 193 -8.97 -13.03 -13.11
N PRO A 194 -8.01 -12.09 -12.93
CA PRO A 194 -7.36 -11.41 -14.03
C PRO A 194 -6.56 -12.39 -14.91
N PRO A 195 -6.42 -12.13 -16.23
CA PRO A 195 -5.78 -13.05 -17.18
C PRO A 195 -4.35 -13.47 -16.84
N TRP A 196 -3.62 -12.64 -16.09
CA TRP A 196 -2.23 -12.89 -15.67
C TRP A 196 -2.10 -13.63 -14.34
N ALA A 197 -3.18 -13.88 -13.59
CA ALA A 197 -3.12 -14.54 -12.28
C ALA A 197 -2.38 -15.89 -12.32
N SER A 198 -2.56 -16.66 -13.40
CA SER A 198 -1.86 -17.94 -13.61
C SER A 198 -0.33 -17.82 -13.73
N ARG A 199 0.19 -16.62 -14.00
CA ARG A 199 1.63 -16.32 -14.10
C ARG A 199 2.22 -15.78 -12.80
N LEU A 200 1.44 -15.67 -11.73
CA LEU A 200 1.89 -15.13 -10.45
C LEU A 200 3.22 -15.73 -9.94
N PRO A 201 3.47 -17.06 -10.04
CA PRO A 201 4.76 -17.62 -9.64
C PRO A 201 5.95 -17.16 -10.50
N GLU A 202 5.73 -16.92 -11.81
CA GLU A 202 6.77 -16.44 -12.72
C GLU A 202 7.09 -14.97 -12.44
N LEU A 203 6.05 -14.15 -12.30
CA LEU A 203 6.15 -12.70 -12.14
C LEU A 203 6.72 -12.32 -10.78
N GLY A 204 6.24 -12.94 -9.69
CA GLY A 204 6.80 -12.71 -8.36
C GLY A 204 8.26 -13.17 -8.22
N ALA A 205 8.70 -14.16 -9.00
CA ALA A 205 10.09 -14.62 -8.95
C ALA A 205 11.08 -13.54 -9.44
N ILE A 206 10.65 -12.62 -10.31
CA ILE A 206 11.50 -11.55 -10.87
C ILE A 206 12.00 -10.61 -9.76
N ASP A 207 11.20 -10.42 -8.71
CA ASP A 207 11.46 -9.47 -7.62
C ASP A 207 12.24 -10.08 -6.44
N SER A 208 12.46 -11.40 -6.44
CA SER A 208 13.17 -12.16 -5.39
C SER A 208 14.63 -11.73 -5.10
N GLY A 209 15.12 -10.67 -5.76
CA GLY A 209 16.47 -10.13 -5.62
C GLY A 209 16.54 -8.64 -5.22
N VAL A 210 15.42 -7.93 -5.10
CA VAL A 210 15.40 -6.52 -4.70
C VAL A 210 15.23 -6.42 -3.17
N VAL A 211 16.35 -6.53 -2.46
CA VAL A 211 16.41 -6.08 -1.06
C VAL A 211 16.36 -4.55 -1.08
N ILE A 212 15.28 -3.95 -0.57
CA ILE A 212 15.29 -2.54 -0.20
C ILE A 212 16.48 -2.33 0.74
N PRO A 213 17.43 -1.44 0.43
CA PRO A 213 18.71 -1.38 1.15
C PRO A 213 18.50 -1.18 2.66
N ASP A 214 19.28 -1.90 3.47
CA ASP A 214 19.43 -1.77 4.93
C ASP A 214 19.71 -0.32 5.43
N GLU A 215 19.82 0.66 4.55
CA GLU A 215 20.35 2.00 4.80
C GLU A 215 19.35 3.01 5.42
N VAL A 216 18.13 2.60 5.78
CA VAL A 216 17.26 3.46 6.62
C VAL A 216 17.51 3.23 8.12
N SER A 217 18.38 2.28 8.49
CA SER A 217 18.65 1.92 9.89
C SER A 217 19.81 2.68 10.56
N ASP A 218 20.66 3.39 9.82
CA ASP A 218 21.85 4.06 10.38
C ASP A 218 21.79 5.59 10.29
N VAL A 219 20.77 6.19 10.90
CA VAL A 219 20.91 7.54 11.48
C VAL A 219 21.21 7.35 12.96
N THR A 220 22.42 6.87 13.25
CA THR A 220 23.04 7.10 14.55
C THR A 220 23.21 8.61 14.70
N VAL A 221 22.44 9.20 15.62
CA VAL A 221 22.74 10.53 16.14
C VAL A 221 24.04 10.37 16.90
N ASP A 222 25.16 10.69 16.25
CA ASP A 222 26.43 10.89 16.93
C ASP A 222 26.22 11.98 17.97
N GLY A 223 26.07 11.53 19.21
CA GLY A 223 26.12 12.39 20.38
C GLY A 223 27.54 12.93 20.46
N ASP A 224 27.70 14.17 20.02
CA ASP A 224 28.87 14.99 20.25
C ASP A 224 29.22 14.95 21.75
N SER A 225 30.28 14.23 22.10
CA SER A 225 30.86 14.20 23.44
C SER A 225 32.11 15.05 23.44
N ASP A 226 31.92 16.34 23.71
CA ASP A 226 32.97 17.23 24.22
C ASP A 226 33.22 16.89 25.70
N ASP A 227 34.36 16.24 25.98
CA ASP A 227 35.24 16.48 27.14
C ASP A 227 36.61 15.78 26.94
#